data_AF-A0A450TTK2-F1
#
_entry.id   AF-A0A450TTK2-F1
#
_cell.length_a   1.000
_cell.length_b   1.000
_cell.length_c   1.000
_cell.angle_alpha   90.00
_cell.angle_beta   90.00
_cell.angle_gamma   90.00
#
_symmetry.space_group_name_H-M   'P 1'
#
loop_
_entity.id
_entity.type
_entity.pdbx_description
1 polymer ?
#
loop_
_entity_poly.entity_id
_entity_poly.type
_entity_poly.pdbx_seq_one_letter_code
_entity_poly.pdbx_strand_id
1 'polypeptide(L)'
;MMPPIAPKGHYVREESQTFSRERILASIAFIGGLRWLNHTHDLGLNFDRLGLGDWYDSETLRLDESGFLEVILKRSKGKTKTVSEEDVTARIANVSDYLNLCNGHDFQQAFALLARFGKRKKKSADDIGEAFRIAYRFKDFRKTNLYGNLKAWADDQSTLSLFWLATAR
;
A
#
# COMPACT_ATOMS: atom_id res chain seq x y z
N MET A 1 59.42 -3.54 14.31
CA MET A 1 58.41 -2.90 15.17
C MET A 1 57.15 -2.73 14.32
N MET A 2 56.12 -3.55 14.52
CA MET A 2 54.85 -3.42 13.79
C MET A 2 53.92 -2.47 14.54
N PRO A 3 53.12 -1.64 13.84
CA PRO A 3 52.14 -0.78 14.50
C PRO A 3 51.00 -1.62 15.12
N PRO A 4 50.38 -1.15 16.22
CA PRO A 4 49.31 -1.88 16.87
C PRO A 4 48.04 -1.87 16.00
N ILE A 5 47.42 -3.04 15.89
CA ILE A 5 46.15 -3.23 15.19
C ILE A 5 45.04 -2.72 16.12
N ALA A 6 44.33 -1.67 15.70
CA ALA A 6 43.18 -1.15 16.43
C ALA A 6 42.06 -2.22 16.54
N PRO A 7 41.37 -2.34 17.68
CA PRO A 7 40.29 -3.30 17.84
C PRO A 7 39.15 -2.97 16.86
N LYS A 8 38.73 -3.98 16.09
CA LYS A 8 37.57 -3.90 15.20
C LYS A 8 36.35 -3.54 16.04
N GLY A 9 35.77 -2.36 15.77
CA GLY A 9 34.54 -1.92 16.40
C GLY A 9 33.48 -3.01 16.29
N HIS A 10 32.88 -3.34 17.43
CA HIS A 10 31.70 -4.19 17.49
C HIS A 10 30.62 -3.54 16.62
N TYR A 11 30.34 -4.13 15.46
CA TYR A 11 29.11 -3.85 14.73
C TYR A 11 27.96 -4.34 15.61
N VAL A 12 27.33 -3.42 16.33
CA VAL A 12 26.00 -3.65 16.89
C VAL A 12 25.11 -3.85 15.67
N ARG A 13 24.70 -5.10 15.46
CA ARG A 13 23.72 -5.45 14.45
C ARG A 13 22.41 -4.81 14.91
N GLU A 14 22.08 -3.64 14.38
CA GLU A 14 20.74 -3.07 14.49
C GLU A 14 19.76 -4.20 14.16
N GLU A 15 18.87 -4.52 15.11
CA GLU A 15 17.81 -5.49 14.90
C GLU A 15 17.08 -5.08 13.62
N SER A 16 17.12 -5.92 12.58
CA SER A 16 16.45 -5.58 11.33
C SER A 16 14.96 -5.52 11.63
N GLN A 17 14.41 -4.32 11.71
CA GLN A 17 12.98 -4.10 11.81
C GLN A 17 12.32 -4.89 10.68
N THR A 18 11.62 -5.95 11.04
CA THR A 18 11.00 -6.83 10.05
C THR A 18 9.68 -6.17 9.65
N PHE A 19 9.67 -5.54 8.48
CA PHE A 19 8.48 -4.96 7.89
C PHE A 19 7.73 -6.04 7.12
N SER A 20 6.59 -6.50 7.65
CA SER A 20 5.69 -7.38 6.91
C SER A 20 4.81 -6.57 5.97
N ARG A 21 4.34 -7.21 4.89
CA ARG A 21 3.37 -6.62 3.95
C ARG A 21 2.14 -6.10 4.70
N GLU A 22 1.65 -6.87 5.67
CA GLU A 22 0.47 -6.55 6.47
C GLU A 22 0.68 -5.28 7.31
N ARG A 23 1.88 -5.07 7.86
CA ARG A 23 2.20 -3.84 8.60
C ARG A 23 2.22 -2.60 7.69
N ILE A 24 2.79 -2.73 6.49
CA ILE A 24 2.79 -1.64 5.50
C ILE A 24 1.36 -1.31 5.09
N LEU A 25 0.55 -2.32 4.76
CA LEU A 25 -0.85 -2.12 4.39
C LEU A 25 -1.66 -1.46 5.52
N ALA A 26 -1.48 -1.90 6.76
CA ALA A 26 -2.11 -1.29 7.92
C ALA A 26 -1.72 0.19 8.08
N SER A 27 -0.45 0.53 7.89
CA SER A 27 0.04 1.92 8.01
C SER A 27 -0.51 2.89 6.96
N ILE A 28 -1.08 2.38 5.86
CA ILE A 28 -1.72 3.20 4.82
C ILE A 28 -3.24 2.99 4.75
N ALA A 29 -3.82 2.28 5.73
CA ALA A 29 -5.25 1.96 5.75
C ALA A 29 -6.13 3.23 5.75
N PHE A 30 -5.68 4.29 6.41
CA PHE A 30 -6.35 5.59 6.39
C PHE A 30 -6.54 6.14 4.96
N ILE A 31 -5.53 6.05 4.09
CA ILE A 31 -5.63 6.48 2.68
C ILE A 31 -6.67 5.64 1.94
N GLY A 32 -6.65 4.31 2.16
CA GLY A 32 -7.64 3.40 1.60
C GLY A 32 -9.07 3.72 2.06
N GLY A 33 -9.25 4.00 3.36
CA GLY A 33 -10.52 4.43 3.93
C GLY A 33 -11.03 5.74 3.36
N LEU A 34 -10.15 6.73 3.21
CA LEU A 34 -10.49 8.03 2.62
C LEU A 34 -10.88 7.89 1.14
N ARG A 35 -10.17 7.06 0.37
CA ARG A 35 -10.57 6.72 -1.02
C ARG A 35 -11.90 6.00 -1.07
N TRP A 36 -12.16 5.10 -0.12
CA TRP A 36 -13.42 4.39 -0.03
C TRP A 36 -14.58 5.36 0.22
N LEU A 37 -14.46 6.25 1.21
CA LEU A 37 -15.45 7.30 1.45
C LEU A 37 -15.65 8.19 0.24
N ASN A 38 -14.56 8.59 -0.41
CA ASN A 38 -14.61 9.41 -1.62
C ASN A 38 -15.45 8.77 -2.71
N HIS A 39 -15.27 7.47 -2.92
CA HIS A 39 -16.01 6.72 -3.93
C HIS A 39 -17.47 6.51 -3.52
N THR A 40 -17.76 6.13 -2.27
CA THR A 40 -19.14 5.80 -1.86
C THR A 40 -20.04 7.00 -1.67
N HIS A 41 -19.47 8.18 -1.44
CA HIS A 41 -20.23 9.40 -1.20
C HIS A 41 -20.01 10.48 -2.27
N ASP A 42 -19.33 10.14 -3.36
CA ASP A 42 -19.01 11.05 -4.47
C ASP A 42 -18.46 12.40 -3.97
N LEU A 43 -17.42 12.32 -3.13
CA LEU A 43 -16.94 13.48 -2.38
C LEU A 43 -16.09 14.44 -3.23
N GLY A 44 -15.69 14.03 -4.43
CA GLY A 44 -14.84 14.86 -5.31
C GLY A 44 -13.44 15.11 -4.74
N LEU A 45 -12.93 14.24 -3.86
CA LEU A 45 -11.58 14.33 -3.33
C LEU A 45 -10.54 13.96 -4.40
N ASN A 46 -9.52 14.80 -4.52
CA ASN A 46 -8.46 14.69 -5.51
C ASN A 46 -7.19 14.07 -4.89
N PHE A 47 -6.85 12.86 -5.32
CA PHE A 47 -5.64 12.13 -4.91
C PHE A 47 -4.52 12.20 -5.95
N ASP A 48 -4.73 12.86 -7.08
CA ASP A 48 -3.80 12.84 -8.20
C ASP A 48 -2.46 13.47 -7.83
N ARG A 49 -1.39 12.77 -8.23
CA ARG A 49 0.00 13.21 -8.06
C ARG A 49 0.34 13.60 -6.61
N LEU A 50 -0.37 13.05 -5.64
CA LEU A 50 0.00 13.15 -4.23
C LEU A 50 0.97 12.03 -3.87
N GLY A 51 2.21 12.41 -3.58
CA GLY A 51 3.20 11.49 -3.00
C GLY A 51 2.93 11.24 -1.52
N LEU A 52 3.35 10.08 -1.01
CA LEU A 52 3.36 9.80 0.44
C LEU A 52 4.52 10.47 1.20
N GLY A 53 5.57 10.92 0.50
CA GLY A 53 6.87 11.24 1.12
C GLY A 53 6.83 12.27 2.25
N ASP A 54 6.01 13.32 2.13
CA ASP A 54 5.92 14.37 3.14
C ASP A 54 5.07 13.96 4.36
N TRP A 55 4.30 12.89 4.23
CA TRP A 55 3.26 12.49 5.19
C TRP A 55 3.53 11.13 5.82
N TYR A 56 4.55 10.41 5.36
CA TYR A 56 4.76 9.03 5.74
C TYR A 56 6.17 8.80 6.27
N ASP A 57 6.24 8.46 7.54
CA ASP A 57 7.47 8.03 8.19
C ASP A 57 7.70 6.54 7.90
N SER A 58 8.67 6.28 7.02
CA SER A 58 9.05 4.92 6.64
C SER A 58 9.87 4.17 7.69
N GLU A 59 10.42 4.85 8.69
CA GLU A 59 11.13 4.20 9.81
C GLU A 59 10.13 3.66 10.82
N THR A 60 9.07 4.43 11.13
CA THR A 60 8.06 4.03 12.11
C THR A 60 6.81 3.38 11.51
N LEU A 61 6.65 3.41 10.18
CA LEU A 61 5.44 3.02 9.44
C LEU A 61 4.22 3.78 9.93
N ARG A 62 4.31 5.11 9.99
CA ARG A 62 3.22 5.98 10.42
C ARG A 62 2.90 7.01 9.36
N LEU A 63 1.62 7.14 9.06
CA LEU A 63 1.07 8.23 8.27
C LEU A 63 0.70 9.37 9.22
N ASP A 64 1.07 10.59 8.87
CA ASP A 64 0.45 11.81 9.39
C ASP A 64 -0.95 11.95 8.77
N GLU A 65 -1.93 11.30 9.41
CA GLU A 65 -3.32 11.23 8.93
C GLU A 65 -3.95 12.63 8.84
N SER A 66 -3.74 13.47 9.85
CA SER A 66 -4.23 14.86 9.90
C SER A 66 -3.64 15.70 8.77
N GLY A 67 -2.32 15.71 8.62
CA GLY A 67 -1.65 16.48 7.56
C GLY A 67 -2.03 15.98 6.16
N PHE A 68 -2.13 14.66 5.98
CA PHE A 68 -2.55 14.07 4.72
C PHE A 68 -4.01 14.44 4.38
N LEU A 69 -4.93 14.39 5.36
CA LEU A 69 -6.31 14.79 5.15
C LEU A 69 -6.41 16.28 4.81
N GLU A 70 -5.72 17.15 5.55
CA GLU A 70 -5.71 18.59 5.29
C GLU A 70 -5.28 18.88 3.85
N VAL A 71 -4.20 18.26 3.38
CA VAL A 71 -3.69 18.53 2.04
C VAL A 71 -4.63 18.01 0.95
N ILE A 72 -5.33 16.90 1.19
CA ILE A 72 -6.37 16.38 0.29
C ILE A 72 -7.57 17.34 0.26
N LEU A 73 -8.06 17.80 1.41
CA LEU A 73 -9.20 18.72 1.46
C LEU A 73 -8.89 20.06 0.79
N LYS A 74 -7.66 20.57 0.96
CA LYS A 74 -7.20 21.83 0.37
C LYS A 74 -7.12 21.79 -1.16
N ARG A 75 -6.63 20.67 -1.74
CA ARG A 75 -6.52 20.53 -3.21
C ARG A 75 -7.84 20.16 -3.88
N SER A 76 -8.80 19.64 -3.13
CA SER A 76 -10.11 19.20 -3.64
C SER A 76 -11.05 20.40 -3.75
N LYS A 77 -10.88 21.19 -4.81
CA LYS A 77 -11.68 22.41 -5.07
C LYS A 77 -13.16 22.11 -5.35
N GLY A 78 -13.47 20.95 -5.92
CA GLY A 78 -14.83 20.51 -6.27
C GLY A 78 -15.47 19.58 -5.24
N LYS A 79 -14.96 19.53 -4.00
CA LYS A 79 -15.50 18.61 -3.01
C LYS A 79 -16.94 18.95 -2.64
N THR A 80 -17.80 17.94 -2.56
CA THR A 80 -19.23 18.09 -2.28
C THR A 80 -19.53 18.13 -0.78
N LYS A 81 -18.66 17.50 0.02
CA LYS A 81 -18.75 17.46 1.49
C LYS A 81 -17.36 17.36 2.10
N THR A 82 -17.20 17.87 3.31
CA THR A 82 -15.99 17.70 4.13
C THR A 82 -16.04 16.37 4.87
N VAL A 83 -14.89 15.69 4.93
CA VAL A 83 -14.68 14.45 5.69
C VAL A 83 -13.73 14.75 6.84
N SER A 84 -13.99 14.17 8.02
CA SER A 84 -13.08 14.22 9.17
C SER A 84 -12.26 12.94 9.32
N GLU A 85 -11.26 12.96 10.21
CA GLU A 85 -10.47 11.77 10.54
C GLU A 85 -11.34 10.68 11.20
N GLU A 86 -12.32 11.08 12.01
CA GLU A 86 -13.26 10.18 12.66
C GLU A 86 -14.14 9.45 11.64
N ASP A 87 -14.57 10.14 10.57
CA ASP A 87 -15.31 9.51 9.47
C ASP A 87 -14.49 8.38 8.83
N VAL A 88 -13.19 8.64 8.56
CA VAL A 88 -12.28 7.66 7.97
C VAL A 88 -12.04 6.50 8.94
N THR A 89 -11.75 6.81 10.20
CA THR A 89 -11.51 5.83 11.27
C THR A 89 -12.72 4.92 11.47
N ALA A 90 -13.91 5.51 11.55
CA ALA A 90 -15.17 4.76 11.66
C ALA A 90 -15.39 3.87 10.42
N ARG A 91 -15.03 4.35 9.23
CA ARG A 91 -15.16 3.57 8.00
C ARG A 91 -14.28 2.32 7.99
N ILE A 92 -13.08 2.39 8.55
CA ILE A 92 -12.10 1.30 8.52
C ILE A 92 -12.08 0.43 9.78
N ALA A 93 -12.82 0.79 10.83
CA ALA A 93 -12.76 0.13 12.14
C ALA A 93 -12.96 -1.39 12.11
N ASN A 94 -13.78 -1.90 11.18
CA ASN A 94 -14.07 -3.33 11.03
C ASN A 94 -13.39 -3.97 9.82
N VAL A 95 -12.44 -3.29 9.18
CA VAL A 95 -11.70 -3.84 8.05
C VAL A 95 -10.59 -4.75 8.57
N SER A 96 -10.70 -6.04 8.27
CA SER A 96 -9.67 -7.03 8.57
C SER A 96 -8.78 -7.37 7.36
N ASP A 97 -9.25 -7.07 6.14
CA ASP A 97 -8.55 -7.39 4.89
C ASP A 97 -8.05 -6.12 4.19
N TYR A 98 -6.85 -5.68 4.55
CA TYR A 98 -6.24 -4.49 3.96
C TYR A 98 -5.83 -4.65 2.49
N LEU A 99 -5.75 -5.88 1.96
CA LEU A 99 -5.52 -6.08 0.52
C LEU A 99 -6.73 -5.64 -0.32
N ASN A 100 -7.92 -5.72 0.26
CA ASN A 100 -9.16 -5.25 -0.37
C ASN A 100 -9.45 -3.77 -0.07
N LEU A 101 -8.82 -3.18 0.96
CA LEU A 101 -8.97 -1.76 1.28
C LEU A 101 -7.95 -0.87 0.56
N CYS A 102 -6.69 -1.24 0.60
CA CYS A 102 -5.59 -0.39 0.14
C CYS A 102 -5.35 -0.54 -1.36
N ASN A 103 -5.03 0.56 -2.03
CA ASN A 103 -4.66 0.53 -3.45
C ASN A 103 -3.19 0.09 -3.62
N GLY A 104 -2.92 -0.67 -4.69
CA GLY A 104 -1.56 -1.12 -5.03
C GLY A 104 -0.56 0.01 -5.25
N HIS A 105 -0.98 1.17 -5.76
CA HIS A 105 -0.12 2.34 -5.93
C HIS A 105 0.29 2.97 -4.59
N ASP A 106 -0.63 3.08 -3.63
CA ASP A 106 -0.32 3.60 -2.30
C ASP A 106 0.68 2.66 -1.59
N PHE A 107 0.49 1.35 -1.73
CA PHE A 107 1.45 0.35 -1.23
C PHE A 107 2.82 0.45 -1.92
N GLN A 108 2.88 0.61 -3.24
CA GLN A 108 4.14 0.80 -3.98
C GLN A 108 4.89 2.04 -3.50
N GLN A 109 4.18 3.14 -3.22
CA GLN A 109 4.79 4.35 -2.69
C GLN A 109 5.38 4.12 -1.29
N ALA A 110 4.61 3.56 -0.36
CA ALA A 110 5.09 3.24 0.98
C ALA A 110 6.30 2.29 0.90
N PHE A 111 6.19 1.19 0.15
CA PHE A 111 7.27 0.22 -0.03
C PHE A 111 8.53 0.85 -0.63
N ALA A 112 8.39 1.75 -1.61
CA ALA A 112 9.52 2.48 -2.17
C ALA A 112 10.20 3.41 -1.15
N LEU A 113 9.45 4.02 -0.22
CA LEU A 113 10.01 4.80 0.88
C LEU A 113 10.81 3.90 1.83
N LEU A 114 10.25 2.77 2.25
CA LEU A 114 10.95 1.78 3.09
C LEU A 114 12.24 1.27 2.42
N ALA A 115 12.16 0.91 1.14
CA ALA A 115 13.30 0.36 0.40
C ALA A 115 14.46 1.35 0.21
N ARG A 116 14.23 2.65 0.45
CA ARG A 116 15.29 3.69 0.40
C ARG A 116 16.11 3.75 1.68
N PHE A 117 15.59 3.25 2.80
CA PHE A 117 16.25 3.36 4.09
C PHE A 117 17.65 2.71 4.05
N GLY A 118 18.68 3.50 4.38
CA GLY A 118 20.08 3.06 4.37
C GLY A 118 20.66 2.71 2.98
N LYS A 119 20.03 3.09 1.87
CA LYS A 119 20.48 2.76 0.50
C LYS A 119 20.95 3.98 -0.29
N ARG A 120 22.07 3.82 -1.02
CA ARG A 120 22.64 4.85 -1.91
C ARG A 120 21.83 5.03 -3.20
N LYS A 121 21.20 3.97 -3.71
CA LYS A 121 20.35 4.02 -4.93
C LYS A 121 18.89 3.87 -4.53
N LYS A 122 18.10 4.91 -4.79
CA LYS A 122 16.67 4.95 -4.49
C LYS A 122 15.89 4.27 -5.63
N LYS A 123 14.93 3.43 -5.28
CA LYS A 123 13.92 2.92 -6.21
C LYS A 123 12.69 3.82 -6.18
N SER A 124 12.12 4.10 -7.35
CA SER A 124 10.85 4.81 -7.47
C SER A 124 9.69 3.86 -7.17
N ALA A 125 8.50 4.41 -6.90
CA ALA A 125 7.29 3.59 -6.80
C ALA A 125 7.01 2.85 -8.12
N ASP A 126 7.35 3.47 -9.26
CA ASP A 126 7.19 2.88 -10.58
C ASP A 126 8.14 1.69 -10.80
N ASP A 127 9.41 1.79 -10.36
CA ASP A 127 10.37 0.68 -10.42
C ASP A 127 9.86 -0.53 -9.63
N ILE A 128 9.28 -0.27 -8.45
CA ILE A 128 8.67 -1.31 -7.59
C ILE A 128 7.44 -1.90 -8.28
N GLY A 129 6.58 -1.06 -8.85
CA GLY A 129 5.40 -1.49 -9.59
C GLY A 129 5.73 -2.35 -10.80
N GLU A 130 6.77 -2.00 -11.57
CA GLU A 130 7.28 -2.80 -12.68
C GLU A 130 7.75 -4.17 -12.20
N ALA A 131 8.59 -4.22 -11.16
CA ALA A 131 9.07 -5.47 -10.60
C ALA A 131 7.91 -6.37 -10.10
N PHE A 132 6.90 -5.78 -9.46
CA PHE A 132 5.72 -6.53 -9.01
C PHE A 132 4.93 -7.12 -10.19
N ARG A 133 4.71 -6.36 -11.26
CA ARG A 133 4.01 -6.86 -12.45
C ARG A 133 4.76 -8.01 -13.12
N ILE A 134 6.08 -7.93 -13.24
CA ILE A 134 6.91 -9.00 -13.82
C ILE A 134 6.90 -10.25 -12.93
N ALA A 135 6.90 -10.08 -11.61
CA ALA A 135 6.88 -11.19 -10.67
C ALA A 135 5.50 -11.86 -10.52
N TYR A 136 4.41 -11.18 -10.90
CA TYR A 136 3.05 -11.66 -10.71
C TYR A 136 2.66 -12.74 -11.72
N ARG A 137 2.31 -13.93 -11.23
CA ARG A 137 1.92 -15.07 -12.07
C ARG A 137 0.46 -15.43 -11.82
N PHE A 138 -0.19 -15.97 -12.85
CA PHE A 138 -1.58 -16.44 -12.74
C PHE A 138 -1.79 -17.46 -11.61
N LYS A 139 -0.82 -18.35 -11.37
CA LYS A 139 -0.88 -19.31 -10.25
C LYS A 139 -0.86 -18.67 -8.86
N ASP A 140 -0.31 -17.45 -8.74
CA ASP A 140 -0.34 -16.68 -7.51
C ASP A 140 -1.68 -15.94 -7.39
N PHE A 141 -2.24 -15.43 -8.49
CA PHE A 141 -3.61 -14.89 -8.54
C PHE A 141 -4.66 -15.90 -8.06
N ARG A 142 -4.56 -17.15 -8.52
CA ARG A 142 -5.47 -18.24 -8.11
C ARG A 142 -5.53 -18.52 -6.61
N LYS A 143 -4.54 -18.06 -5.84
CA LYS A 143 -4.47 -18.21 -4.38
C LYS A 143 -5.14 -17.06 -3.62
N THR A 144 -5.62 -16.03 -4.33
CA THR A 144 -6.22 -14.85 -3.71
C THR A 144 -7.70 -15.04 -3.41
N ASN A 145 -8.20 -14.38 -2.36
CA ASN A 145 -9.64 -14.30 -2.08
C ASN A 145 -10.39 -13.67 -3.25
N LEU A 146 -9.78 -12.69 -3.94
CA LEU A 146 -10.36 -12.06 -5.13
C LEU A 146 -10.65 -13.08 -6.23
N TYR A 147 -9.72 -13.99 -6.54
CA TYR A 147 -9.95 -15.06 -7.51
C TYR A 147 -11.11 -15.97 -7.08
N GLY A 148 -11.12 -16.38 -5.81
CA GLY A 148 -12.20 -17.20 -5.24
C GLY A 148 -13.57 -16.53 -5.38
N ASN A 149 -13.66 -15.26 -4.99
CA ASN A 149 -14.89 -14.47 -5.06
C ASN A 149 -15.36 -14.25 -6.51
N LEU A 150 -14.43 -13.91 -7.42
CA LEU A 150 -14.74 -13.75 -8.84
C LEU A 150 -15.23 -15.05 -9.46
N LYS A 151 -14.59 -16.18 -9.14
CA LYS A 151 -15.00 -17.48 -9.66
C LYS A 151 -16.38 -17.85 -9.12
N ALA A 152 -16.62 -17.71 -7.82
CA ALA A 152 -17.90 -18.02 -7.20
C ALA A 152 -19.03 -17.18 -7.80
N TRP A 153 -18.80 -15.88 -7.98
CA TRP A 153 -19.73 -14.99 -8.67
C TRP A 153 -19.98 -15.45 -10.12
N ALA A 154 -18.94 -15.82 -10.87
CA ALA A 154 -19.08 -16.29 -12.26
C ALA A 154 -19.93 -17.56 -12.36
N ASP A 155 -19.64 -18.53 -11.49
CA ASP A 155 -20.31 -19.83 -11.46
C ASP A 155 -21.81 -19.66 -11.14
N ASP A 156 -22.16 -18.73 -10.24
CA ASP A 156 -23.55 -18.38 -9.88
C ASP A 156 -24.32 -17.79 -11.07
N GLN A 157 -23.66 -16.99 -11.91
CA GLN A 157 -24.28 -16.41 -13.11
C GLN A 157 -24.54 -17.44 -14.24
N SER A 158 -24.25 -18.73 -14.03
CA SER A 158 -24.65 -19.91 -14.83
C SER A 158 -24.36 -19.87 -16.34
N THR A 159 -23.65 -18.87 -16.84
CA THR A 159 -23.40 -18.62 -18.28
C THR A 159 -21.96 -18.19 -18.58
N LEU A 160 -21.13 -17.99 -17.56
CA LEU A 160 -19.78 -17.43 -17.72
C LEU A 160 -18.73 -18.30 -17.01
N SER A 161 -17.88 -18.96 -17.79
CA SER A 161 -16.60 -19.47 -17.29
C SER A 161 -15.56 -18.34 -17.36
N LEU A 162 -15.43 -17.55 -16.29
CA LEU A 162 -14.49 -16.42 -16.20
C LEU A 162 -13.02 -16.83 -16.39
N PHE A 163 -12.68 -18.07 -16.02
CA PHE A 163 -11.33 -18.61 -16.13
C PHE A 163 -11.34 -19.90 -16.93
N TRP A 164 -11.50 -19.78 -18.25
CA TRP A 164 -11.27 -20.90 -19.15
C TRP A 164 -9.86 -21.46 -18.91
N LEU A 165 -9.78 -22.78 -18.74
CA LEU A 165 -8.51 -23.48 -18.71
C LEU A 165 -7.83 -23.27 -20.07
N ALA A 166 -6.90 -22.32 -20.13
CA ALA A 166 -5.75 -22.48 -21.01
C ALA A 166 -4.92 -23.65 -20.45
N THR A 167 -5.40 -24.88 -20.66
CA THR A 167 -4.51 -26.04 -20.70
C THR A 167 -3.64 -25.86 -21.94
N ALA A 168 -2.52 -25.16 -21.79
CA ALA A 168 -1.51 -25.10 -22.83
C ALA A 168 -0.12 -24.96 -22.19
N ARG A 169 0.49 -26.14 -22.02
CA ARG A 169 1.93 -26.49 -22.04
C ARG A 169 2.86 -25.86 -21.00
#